data_AF-A0A850A7V9-F1
#
_entry.id   AF-A0A850A7V9-F1
#
_cell.length_a   1.000
_cell.length_b   1.000
_cell.length_c   1.000
_cell.angle_alpha   90.00
_cell.angle_beta   90.00
_cell.angle_gamma   90.00
#
_symmetry.space_group_name_H-M   'P 1'
#
loop_
_entity.id
_entity.type
_entity.pdbx_description
1 polymer ?
#
loop_
_entity_poly.entity_id
_entity_poly.type
_entity_poly.pdbx_seq_one_letter_code
_entity_poly.pdbx_strand_id
1 'polypeptide(L)'
;MAIKFCYRHPAVIAKTRCYHCKKDICLECRRHLNRHYFCGRKCYLLFRLQQIWAPVKKRKFPILLGWNAVLTLGLLALALYLPGAGSVSPGESPALLPVDAGESLPVPRPDQIDSLARSGQPFRSEILAQKTYDLNLSLERGAVLTVWRNDWPILSQIVSAGGAQRFPLPLQYGRNLLRIGVWNERQQLVYEDHLEITYKNSLVEALRYPVVRGNRQRRQLSLTFDGGSSAEGAKEILTILQEKQVVTTMFLTGQFIEKYPELVLEMVNAGHEIGNHTYDHPHLTTFEQNRRHDNAPGVTREYLQRQLLRTDSLFNALVGNPMKPYWRAAFGEYNQEILDWAAEAGFRHIGWSNGFDTHDWVNDENSALYKTPEVVRDAILDKDDASQSLNGAIVLMHLGTERQNGRMYTMLAELIGELRSRGFELSPVGDLLVP
;
A
#
# COMPACT_ATOMS: atom_id res chain seq x y z
N MET A 1 -10.15 -28.07 -25.43
CA MET A 1 -9.14 -27.10 -25.91
C MET A 1 -7.86 -27.87 -26.18
N ALA A 2 -7.28 -27.77 -27.39
CA ALA A 2 -5.98 -28.41 -27.66
C ALA A 2 -4.90 -27.78 -26.77
N ILE A 3 -4.13 -28.61 -26.04
CA ILE A 3 -3.00 -28.17 -25.22
C ILE A 3 -1.93 -27.64 -26.19
N LYS A 4 -1.46 -26.42 -25.94
CA LYS A 4 -0.43 -25.77 -26.77
C LYS A 4 0.83 -25.54 -25.95
N PHE A 5 1.98 -25.78 -26.56
CA PHE A 5 3.28 -25.65 -25.92
C PHE A 5 3.97 -24.35 -26.32
N CYS A 6 4.84 -23.85 -25.46
CA CYS A 6 5.60 -22.64 -25.74
C CYS A 6 6.56 -22.89 -26.91
N TYR A 7 6.57 -22.00 -27.90
CA TYR A 7 7.44 -22.14 -29.07
C TYR A 7 8.94 -22.11 -28.74
N ARG A 8 9.30 -21.55 -27.57
CA ARG A 8 10.69 -21.44 -27.10
C ARG A 8 11.05 -22.51 -26.07
N HIS A 9 10.09 -22.94 -25.26
CA HIS A 9 10.22 -24.01 -24.27
C HIS A 9 9.20 -25.13 -24.61
N PRO A 10 9.51 -26.04 -25.54
CA PRO A 10 8.54 -27.03 -26.04
C PRO A 10 7.99 -28.00 -24.97
N ALA A 11 8.70 -28.16 -23.86
CA ALA A 11 8.25 -28.95 -22.71
C ALA A 11 7.28 -28.20 -21.77
N VAL A 12 7.05 -26.90 -21.98
CA VAL A 12 6.25 -26.05 -21.09
C VAL A 12 4.93 -25.65 -21.76
N ILE A 13 3.82 -25.84 -21.05
CA ILE A 13 2.48 -25.46 -21.52
C ILE A 13 2.40 -23.93 -21.67
N ALA A 14 2.01 -23.46 -22.84
CA ALA A 14 1.80 -22.05 -23.10
C ALA A 14 0.54 -21.55 -22.38
N LYS A 15 0.64 -20.36 -21.78
CA LYS A 15 -0.47 -19.72 -21.06
C LYS A 15 -1.07 -18.54 -21.82
N THR A 16 -0.36 -18.01 -22.82
CA THR A 16 -0.83 -16.89 -23.64
C THR A 16 -0.20 -16.92 -25.04
N ARG A 17 -0.60 -16.00 -25.93
CA ARG A 17 0.00 -15.82 -27.26
C ARG A 17 0.66 -14.46 -27.39
N CYS A 18 1.80 -14.41 -28.08
CA CYS A 18 2.44 -13.16 -28.45
C CYS A 18 1.48 -12.31 -29.30
N TYR A 19 1.25 -11.07 -28.89
CA TYR A 19 0.28 -10.19 -29.53
C TYR A 19 0.64 -9.88 -30.99
N HIS A 20 1.93 -9.73 -31.30
CA HIS A 20 2.41 -9.43 -32.64
C HIS A 20 2.51 -10.68 -33.53
N CYS A 21 3.30 -11.69 -33.15
CA CYS A 21 3.57 -12.84 -34.02
C CYS A 21 2.65 -14.06 -33.80
N LYS A 22 1.70 -13.98 -32.87
CA LYS A 22 0.68 -15.00 -32.54
C LYS A 22 1.20 -16.36 -32.06
N LYS A 23 2.51 -16.54 -31.86
CA LYS A 23 3.09 -17.75 -31.28
C LYS A 23 2.69 -17.94 -29.81
N ASP A 24 2.45 -19.18 -29.40
CA ASP A 24 2.13 -19.57 -28.03
C ASP A 24 3.38 -19.45 -27.13
N ILE A 25 3.24 -18.79 -25.97
CA ILE A 25 4.34 -18.48 -25.04
C ILE A 25 4.02 -18.86 -23.59
N CYS A 26 5.04 -19.34 -22.86
CA CYS A 26 4.99 -19.60 -21.43
C CYS A 26 5.17 -18.30 -20.62
N LEU A 27 5.02 -18.40 -19.29
CA LEU A 27 5.16 -17.26 -18.37
C LEU A 27 6.56 -16.63 -18.40
N GLU A 28 7.62 -17.41 -18.57
CA GLU A 28 9.01 -16.91 -18.63
C GLU A 28 9.29 -16.14 -19.92
N CYS A 29 8.72 -16.59 -21.04
CA CYS A 29 8.87 -15.92 -22.34
C CYS A 29 7.98 -14.67 -22.46
N ARG A 30 7.07 -14.44 -21.51
CA ARG A 30 6.07 -13.37 -21.55
C ARG A 30 6.64 -12.06 -21.03
N ARG A 31 6.72 -11.05 -21.90
CA ARG A 31 6.98 -9.66 -21.49
C ARG A 31 5.69 -8.86 -21.60
N HIS A 32 5.24 -8.27 -20.48
CA HIS A 32 4.05 -7.44 -20.42
C HIS A 32 4.42 -5.98 -20.69
N LEU A 33 3.92 -5.43 -21.80
CA LEU A 33 4.20 -4.05 -22.22
C LEU A 33 2.92 -3.47 -22.84
N ASN A 34 2.47 -2.30 -22.36
CA ASN A 34 1.25 -1.61 -22.84
C ASN A 34 0.02 -2.54 -22.96
N ARG A 35 -0.32 -3.30 -21.90
CA ARG A 35 -1.49 -4.19 -21.82
C ARG A 35 -1.48 -5.38 -22.81
N HIS A 36 -0.34 -5.65 -23.47
CA HIS A 36 -0.16 -6.78 -24.38
C HIS A 36 1.05 -7.64 -24.00
N TYR A 37 0.99 -8.92 -24.37
CA TYR A 37 2.07 -9.88 -24.13
C TYR A 37 2.91 -10.09 -25.39
N PHE A 38 4.24 -9.97 -25.25
CA PHE A 38 5.18 -10.17 -26.36
C PHE A 38 6.22 -11.24 -26.02
N CYS A 39 6.66 -12.01 -27.02
CA CYS A 39 7.71 -13.03 -26.86
C CYS A 39 9.13 -12.45 -26.74
N GLY A 40 9.30 -11.15 -26.95
CA GLY A 40 10.59 -10.47 -26.87
C GLY A 40 10.55 -9.02 -27.35
N ARG A 41 11.65 -8.27 -27.11
CA ARG A 41 11.78 -6.85 -27.47
C ARG A 41 11.55 -6.58 -28.96
N LYS A 42 12.01 -7.47 -29.85
CA LYS A 42 11.82 -7.32 -31.32
C LYS A 42 10.34 -7.28 -31.70
N CYS A 43 9.50 -8.17 -31.17
CA CYS A 43 8.06 -8.19 -31.45
C CYS A 43 7.32 -6.97 -30.88
N TYR A 44 7.78 -6.45 -29.74
CA TYR A 44 7.25 -5.20 -29.20
C TYR A 44 7.60 -3.99 -30.08
N LEU A 45 8.86 -3.88 -30.54
CA LEU A 45 9.31 -2.80 -31.41
C LEU A 45 8.58 -2.82 -32.77
N LEU A 46 8.40 -4.00 -33.37
CA LEU A 46 7.63 -4.14 -34.61
C LEU A 46 6.15 -3.76 -34.43
N PHE A 47 5.53 -4.13 -33.32
CA PHE A 47 4.18 -3.67 -32.98
C PHE A 47 4.11 -2.15 -32.84
N ARG A 48 5.08 -1.53 -32.15
CA ARG A 48 5.14 -0.06 -32.00
C ARG A 48 5.32 0.65 -33.34
N LEU A 49 6.17 0.13 -34.22
CA LEU A 49 6.31 0.65 -35.58
C LEU A 49 4.99 0.53 -36.36
N GLN A 50 4.28 -0.60 -36.26
CA GLN A 50 2.96 -0.72 -36.90
C GLN A 50 1.93 0.27 -36.36
N GLN A 51 1.99 0.66 -35.08
CA GLN A 51 1.07 1.66 -34.52
C GLN A 51 1.36 3.09 -35.02
N ILE A 52 2.61 3.39 -35.37
CA ILE A 52 3.00 4.69 -35.95
C ILE A 52 2.51 4.82 -37.40
N TRP A 53 2.42 3.69 -38.13
CA TRP A 53 2.05 3.64 -39.55
C TRP A 53 0.61 3.15 -39.78
N ALA A 54 -0.16 2.92 -38.72
CA ALA A 54 -1.56 2.53 -38.84
C ALA A 54 -2.36 3.71 -39.43
N PRO A 55 -3.18 3.50 -40.47
CA PRO A 55 -3.95 4.58 -41.08
C PRO A 55 -4.90 5.18 -40.04
N VAL A 56 -4.81 6.51 -39.87
CA VAL A 56 -5.65 7.32 -38.98
C VAL A 56 -7.11 7.20 -39.42
N LYS A 57 -7.82 6.19 -38.91
CA LYS A 57 -9.28 6.10 -39.00
C LYS A 57 -9.87 6.29 -37.61
N LYS A 58 -10.46 7.48 -37.45
CA LYS A 58 -11.37 7.93 -36.39
C LYS A 58 -10.75 8.11 -35.00
N ARG A 59 -10.29 9.33 -34.74
CA ARG A 59 -10.63 10.07 -33.50
C ARG A 59 -10.53 11.57 -33.79
N LYS A 60 -11.66 12.27 -33.61
CA LYS A 60 -11.74 13.72 -33.64
C LYS A 60 -10.96 14.24 -32.43
N PHE A 61 -9.91 15.02 -32.68
CA PHE A 61 -9.28 15.90 -31.69
C PHE A 61 -9.06 17.25 -32.38
N PRO A 62 -9.43 18.38 -31.76
CA PRO A 62 -9.07 19.69 -32.26
C PRO A 62 -7.59 19.97 -31.96
N ILE A 63 -7.06 20.83 -32.80
CA ILE A 63 -5.67 21.31 -32.93
C ILE A 63 -5.14 21.88 -31.61
N LEU A 64 -3.93 21.46 -31.22
CA LEU A 64 -2.96 22.25 -30.43
C LEU A 64 -1.60 21.54 -30.49
N LEU A 65 -0.89 21.72 -31.60
CA LEU A 65 0.50 21.29 -31.78
C LEU A 65 1.28 22.46 -32.38
N GLY A 66 2.22 22.94 -31.58
CA GLY A 66 3.02 24.14 -31.85
C GLY A 66 2.97 24.97 -30.60
N TRP A 67 3.76 24.63 -29.57
CA TRP A 67 4.62 25.59 -28.86
C TRP A 67 5.78 24.89 -28.10
N ASN A 68 5.93 23.55 -28.20
CA ASN A 68 6.94 22.78 -27.45
C ASN A 68 8.13 22.28 -28.28
N ALA A 69 8.26 22.64 -29.56
CA ALA A 69 9.42 22.28 -30.38
C ALA A 69 10.51 23.38 -30.41
N VAL A 70 10.14 24.63 -30.10
CA VAL A 70 11.06 25.79 -30.18
C VAL A 70 11.86 25.96 -28.88
N LEU A 71 11.27 25.68 -27.72
CA LEU A 71 11.93 25.80 -26.41
C LEU A 71 13.02 24.73 -26.19
N THR A 72 12.82 23.53 -26.72
CA THR A 72 13.76 22.40 -26.55
C THR A 72 14.99 22.52 -27.45
N LEU A 73 14.89 23.23 -28.58
CA LEU A 73 16.03 23.51 -29.46
C LEU A 73 16.80 24.77 -29.04
N GLY A 74 16.16 25.74 -28.37
CA GLY A 74 16.81 26.95 -27.87
C GLY A 74 17.73 26.72 -26.67
N LEU A 75 17.36 25.82 -25.75
CA LEU A 75 18.15 25.55 -24.54
C LEU A 75 19.41 24.69 -24.79
N LEU A 76 19.45 23.93 -25.87
CA LEU A 76 20.60 23.10 -26.26
C LEU A 76 21.71 23.91 -26.97
N ALA A 77 21.38 25.07 -27.54
CA ALA A 77 22.35 25.92 -28.25
C ALA A 77 23.13 26.85 -27.31
N LEU A 78 22.60 27.18 -26.12
CA LEU A 78 23.24 28.12 -25.19
C LEU A 78 24.30 27.45 -24.28
N ALA A 79 24.31 26.12 -24.19
CA ALA A 79 25.28 25.36 -23.39
C ALA A 79 26.64 25.12 -24.09
N LEU A 80 26.79 25.56 -25.34
CA LEU A 80 28.02 25.33 -26.14
C LEU A 80 28.86 26.59 -26.38
N TYR A 81 28.48 27.75 -25.84
CA TYR A 81 29.28 28.97 -25.92
C TYR A 81 29.21 29.73 -24.59
N LEU A 82 30.17 29.49 -23.71
CA LEU A 82 30.89 30.53 -22.94
C LEU A 82 31.93 29.87 -22.00
N PRO A 83 33.16 30.41 -21.89
CA PRO A 83 34.25 29.85 -21.10
C PRO A 83 34.34 30.46 -19.69
N GLY A 84 34.93 29.69 -18.77
CA GLY A 84 35.91 30.21 -17.81
C GLY A 84 35.43 30.95 -16.56
N ALA A 85 35.55 30.27 -15.43
CA ALA A 85 36.04 30.72 -14.11
C ALA A 85 35.86 32.18 -13.65
N GLY A 86 35.23 32.32 -12.47
CA GLY A 86 35.37 33.49 -11.61
C GLY A 86 34.94 33.15 -10.17
N SER A 87 35.91 33.08 -9.27
CA SER A 87 35.71 32.95 -7.82
C SER A 87 35.11 34.22 -7.23
N VAL A 88 34.07 34.09 -6.40
CA VAL A 88 33.56 35.18 -5.56
C VAL A 88 33.38 34.65 -4.13
N SER A 89 33.99 35.35 -3.18
CA SER A 89 33.95 35.10 -1.74
C SER A 89 32.54 35.34 -1.17
N PRO A 90 32.09 34.58 -0.14
CA PRO A 90 30.85 34.89 0.55
C PRO A 90 31.08 36.04 1.55
N GLY A 91 30.31 37.11 1.40
CA GLY A 91 30.15 38.14 2.42
C GLY A 91 29.27 37.63 3.57
N GLU A 92 29.68 37.93 4.79
CA GLU A 92 29.05 37.52 6.05
C GLU A 92 27.64 38.09 6.24
N SER A 93 26.77 37.27 6.83
CA SER A 93 25.54 37.68 7.52
C SER A 93 25.40 36.84 8.80
N PRO A 94 24.68 37.37 9.82
CA PRO A 94 25.12 37.31 11.21
C PRO A 94 24.88 35.96 11.87
N ALA A 95 25.80 35.64 12.79
CA ALA A 95 25.82 34.42 13.59
C ALA A 95 24.51 34.21 14.37
N LEU A 96 23.89 33.05 14.15
CA LEU A 96 22.93 32.43 15.06
C LEU A 96 23.48 31.06 15.47
N LEU A 97 23.26 30.76 16.76
CA LEU A 97 23.91 29.73 17.57
C LEU A 97 23.79 28.31 16.97
N PRO A 98 24.79 27.43 17.19
CA PRO A 98 24.79 26.10 16.58
C PRO A 98 23.74 25.20 17.26
N VAL A 99 22.78 24.73 16.47
CA VAL A 99 22.04 23.50 16.73
C VAL A 99 22.72 22.43 15.89
N ASP A 100 23.17 21.35 16.52
CA ASP A 100 23.83 20.22 15.86
C ASP A 100 22.93 19.68 14.73
N ALA A 101 23.32 19.98 13.50
CA ALA A 101 22.74 19.41 12.30
C ALA A 101 23.27 17.97 12.19
N GLY A 102 22.59 17.05 12.87
CA GLY A 102 22.77 15.63 12.61
C GLY A 102 22.56 15.35 11.13
N GLU A 103 23.53 14.67 10.53
CA GLU A 103 23.56 14.25 9.13
C GLU A 103 22.17 13.81 8.64
N SER A 104 21.80 14.21 7.43
CA SER A 104 20.64 13.64 6.74
C SER A 104 20.75 12.11 6.77
N LEU A 105 19.89 11.46 7.55
CA LEU A 105 19.95 10.00 7.71
C LEU A 105 19.77 9.35 6.34
N PRO A 106 20.69 8.48 5.89
CA PRO A 106 20.56 7.83 4.61
C PRO A 106 19.35 6.90 4.62
N VAL A 107 18.54 6.96 3.57
CA VAL A 107 17.43 6.01 3.34
C VAL A 107 17.99 4.58 3.47
N PRO A 108 17.44 3.73 4.36
CA PRO A 108 17.97 2.39 4.59
C PRO A 108 17.91 1.55 3.33
N ARG A 109 18.90 0.66 3.15
CA ARG A 109 18.91 -0.27 2.01
C ARG A 109 17.78 -1.31 2.16
N PRO A 110 17.22 -1.84 1.05
CA PRO A 110 16.08 -2.76 1.09
C PRO A 110 16.23 -3.99 2.01
N ASP A 111 17.45 -4.50 2.17
CA ASP A 111 17.78 -5.61 3.07
C ASP A 111 17.65 -5.24 4.57
N GLN A 112 17.86 -3.98 4.92
CA GLN A 112 17.69 -3.47 6.30
C GLN A 112 16.20 -3.27 6.65
N ILE A 113 15.38 -2.92 5.66
CA ILE A 113 13.92 -2.73 5.77
C ILE A 113 13.22 -4.07 6.14
N ASP A 114 13.64 -5.18 5.53
CA ASP A 114 13.08 -6.52 5.81
C ASP A 114 13.44 -7.04 7.21
N SER A 115 14.59 -6.63 7.77
CA SER A 115 14.99 -6.98 9.13
C SER A 115 14.15 -6.22 10.18
N LEU A 116 13.89 -4.93 9.95
CA LEU A 116 13.09 -4.10 10.85
C LEU A 116 11.60 -4.50 10.87
N ALA A 117 11.05 -4.97 9.74
CA ALA A 117 9.67 -5.47 9.62
C ALA A 117 9.36 -6.59 10.62
N ARG A 118 10.38 -7.42 10.93
CA ARG A 118 10.26 -8.57 11.84
C ARG A 118 10.33 -8.17 13.32
N SER A 119 10.85 -6.97 13.61
CA SER A 119 11.10 -6.48 14.98
C SER A 119 10.03 -5.53 15.51
N GLY A 120 9.15 -5.02 14.64
CA GLY A 120 8.31 -3.85 14.92
C GLY A 120 7.03 -4.09 15.71
N GLN A 121 7.08 -4.79 16.85
CA GLN A 121 6.13 -4.79 18.01
C GLN A 121 6.05 -6.20 18.64
N PRO A 122 6.08 -6.35 19.99
CA PRO A 122 5.97 -7.66 20.66
C PRO A 122 4.75 -8.46 20.21
N PHE A 123 3.58 -7.81 20.12
CA PHE A 123 2.34 -8.42 19.67
C PHE A 123 2.36 -8.89 18.19
N ARG A 124 3.01 -8.14 17.29
CA ARG A 124 3.17 -8.57 15.88
C ARG A 124 4.11 -9.77 15.80
N SER A 125 5.18 -9.76 16.59
CA SER A 125 6.10 -10.90 16.69
C SER A 125 5.38 -12.15 17.21
N GLU A 126 4.44 -12.03 18.15
CA GLU A 126 3.60 -13.13 18.63
C GLU A 126 2.67 -13.70 17.55
N ILE A 127 2.00 -12.83 16.76
CA ILE A 127 1.21 -13.26 15.60
C ILE A 127 2.08 -14.05 14.62
N LEU A 128 3.33 -13.65 14.43
CA LEU A 128 4.26 -14.27 13.48
C LEU A 128 4.95 -15.53 14.04
N ALA A 129 5.12 -15.67 15.36
CA ALA A 129 5.99 -16.67 15.99
C ALA A 129 5.38 -18.08 16.11
N GLN A 130 4.05 -18.24 16.21
CA GLN A 130 3.43 -19.56 16.43
C GLN A 130 2.70 -20.08 15.20
N LYS A 131 3.43 -20.66 14.23
CA LYS A 131 2.81 -21.10 12.96
C LYS A 131 3.28 -22.44 12.41
N THR A 132 4.01 -23.30 13.11
CA THR A 132 4.52 -24.54 12.47
C THR A 132 3.72 -25.78 12.84
N TYR A 133 3.42 -26.63 11.87
CA TYR A 133 3.02 -28.02 12.08
C TYR A 133 4.23 -28.93 11.87
N ASP A 134 4.55 -29.77 12.85
CA ASP A 134 5.65 -30.71 12.75
C ASP A 134 5.22 -31.99 12.06
N LEU A 135 5.55 -32.11 10.77
CA LEU A 135 5.37 -33.35 10.02
C LEU A 135 6.48 -34.33 10.41
N ASN A 136 6.11 -35.45 11.02
CA ASN A 136 7.06 -36.50 11.38
C ASN A 136 6.91 -37.69 10.41
N LEU A 137 7.97 -38.01 9.67
CA LEU A 137 7.99 -39.11 8.70
C LEU A 137 9.28 -39.91 8.83
N SER A 138 9.19 -41.22 8.64
CA SER A 138 10.37 -42.08 8.47
C SER A 138 10.63 -42.30 6.99
N LEU A 139 11.76 -41.82 6.50
CA LEU A 139 12.08 -41.81 5.07
C LEU A 139 13.42 -42.51 4.81
N GLU A 140 13.56 -43.09 3.62
CA GLU A 140 14.83 -43.68 3.19
C GLU A 140 15.84 -42.58 2.83
N ARG A 141 17.14 -42.88 3.02
CA ARG A 141 18.21 -42.01 2.53
C ARG A 141 18.09 -41.86 1.01
N GLY A 142 18.23 -40.63 0.50
CA GLY A 142 18.11 -40.34 -0.93
C GLY A 142 16.68 -40.08 -1.41
N ALA A 143 15.65 -40.33 -0.58
CA ALA A 143 14.30 -39.92 -0.91
C ALA A 143 14.17 -38.40 -0.99
N VAL A 144 13.27 -37.91 -1.84
CA VAL A 144 12.90 -36.50 -1.92
C VAL A 144 11.54 -36.33 -1.25
N LEU A 145 11.45 -35.49 -0.22
CA LEU A 145 10.17 -35.06 0.35
C LEU A 145 9.79 -33.71 -0.29
N THR A 146 8.55 -33.59 -0.73
CA THR A 146 7.98 -32.32 -1.21
C THR A 146 6.62 -32.16 -0.58
N VAL A 147 6.40 -30.99 0.02
CA VAL A 147 5.13 -30.63 0.63
C VAL A 147 4.59 -29.39 -0.08
N TRP A 148 3.34 -29.48 -0.50
CA TRP A 148 2.58 -28.34 -0.99
C TRP A 148 1.58 -27.89 0.07
N ARG A 149 1.33 -26.59 0.15
CA ARG A 149 0.26 -25.98 0.93
C ARG A 149 -0.61 -25.18 -0.01
N ASN A 150 -1.89 -25.54 -0.11
CA ASN A 150 -2.85 -24.88 -1.01
C ASN A 150 -2.29 -24.78 -2.45
N ASP A 151 -1.81 -25.91 -2.98
CA ASP A 151 -1.19 -26.09 -4.30
C ASP A 151 0.17 -25.38 -4.53
N TRP A 152 0.73 -24.73 -3.52
CA TRP A 152 2.06 -24.10 -3.59
C TRP A 152 3.13 -24.93 -2.86
N PRO A 153 4.27 -25.24 -3.47
CA PRO A 153 5.34 -25.97 -2.79
C PRO A 153 5.92 -25.11 -1.66
N ILE A 154 5.93 -25.65 -0.44
CA ILE A 154 6.48 -24.99 0.76
C ILE A 154 7.74 -25.67 1.30
N LEU A 155 7.98 -26.92 0.91
CA LEU A 155 9.18 -27.69 1.27
C LEU A 155 9.55 -28.59 0.09
N SER A 156 10.82 -28.66 -0.27
CA SER A 156 11.38 -29.74 -1.09
C SER A 156 12.79 -30.04 -0.61
N GLN A 157 13.02 -31.26 -0.13
CA GLN A 157 14.27 -31.62 0.54
C GLN A 157 14.67 -33.07 0.22
N ILE A 158 15.96 -33.26 -0.05
CA ILE A 158 16.57 -34.60 -0.14
C ILE A 158 16.87 -35.09 1.28
N VAL A 159 16.45 -36.31 1.57
CA VAL A 159 16.68 -36.98 2.85
C VAL A 159 18.14 -37.44 2.93
N SER A 160 18.94 -36.75 3.75
CA SER A 160 20.38 -37.00 3.87
C SER A 160 20.72 -38.20 4.76
N ALA A 161 19.91 -38.46 5.78
CA ALA A 161 20.00 -39.62 6.67
C ALA A 161 18.65 -40.33 6.69
N GLY A 162 18.64 -41.65 6.54
CA GLY A 162 17.40 -42.43 6.61
C GLY A 162 16.85 -42.52 8.04
N GLY A 163 15.55 -42.78 8.17
CA GLY A 163 14.85 -42.93 9.45
C GLY A 163 13.89 -41.78 9.76
N ALA A 164 13.40 -41.76 10.99
CA ALA A 164 12.42 -40.78 11.48
C ALA A 164 13.00 -39.36 11.53
N GLN A 165 12.32 -38.42 10.88
CA GLN A 165 12.70 -37.02 10.77
C GLN A 165 11.50 -36.11 11.01
N ARG A 166 11.79 -34.93 11.55
CA ARG A 166 10.82 -33.86 11.82
C ARG A 166 10.99 -32.76 10.77
N PHE A 167 9.89 -32.41 10.12
CA PHE A 167 9.82 -31.35 9.12
C PHE A 167 8.86 -30.26 9.62
N PRO A 168 9.36 -29.13 10.14
CA PRO A 168 8.51 -28.03 10.57
C PRO A 168 7.89 -27.34 9.35
N LEU A 169 6.58 -27.43 9.21
CA LEU A 169 5.82 -26.87 8.08
C LEU A 169 5.15 -25.57 8.49
N PRO A 170 5.46 -24.43 7.86
CA PRO A 170 4.77 -23.18 8.16
C PRO A 170 3.30 -23.23 7.71
N LEU A 171 2.40 -23.01 8.66
CA LEU A 171 0.98 -22.82 8.48
C LEU A 171 0.68 -21.36 8.16
N GLN A 172 -0.34 -21.18 7.34
CA GLN A 172 -1.03 -19.93 7.11
C GLN A 172 -2.26 -19.89 8.01
N TYR A 173 -2.67 -18.69 8.44
CA TYR A 173 -3.93 -18.55 9.17
C TYR A 173 -5.11 -19.00 8.30
N GLY A 174 -6.10 -19.63 8.92
CA GLY A 174 -7.19 -20.31 8.21
C GLY A 174 -6.79 -21.70 7.70
N ARG A 175 -7.33 -22.07 6.54
CA ARG A 175 -7.24 -23.43 5.98
C ARG A 175 -5.89 -23.67 5.29
N ASN A 176 -5.26 -24.79 5.64
CA ASN A 176 -4.02 -25.29 5.05
C ASN A 176 -4.28 -26.71 4.51
N LEU A 177 -4.41 -26.83 3.19
CA LEU A 177 -4.40 -28.13 2.53
C LEU A 177 -2.95 -28.51 2.22
N LEU A 178 -2.38 -29.35 3.07
CA LEU A 178 -1.04 -29.89 2.90
C LEU A 178 -1.12 -31.14 2.03
N ARG A 179 -0.42 -31.15 0.90
CA ARG A 179 -0.18 -32.36 0.11
C ARG A 179 1.26 -32.76 0.31
N ILE A 180 1.49 -34.02 0.61
CA ILE A 180 2.80 -34.59 0.92
C ILE A 180 3.09 -35.60 -0.16
N GLY A 181 4.22 -35.46 -0.84
CA GLY A 181 4.72 -36.51 -1.73
C GLY A 181 6.14 -36.88 -1.35
N VAL A 182 6.48 -38.16 -1.54
CA VAL A 182 7.83 -38.69 -1.38
C VAL A 182 8.21 -39.41 -2.66
N TRP A 183 9.35 -39.04 -3.23
CA TRP A 183 9.93 -39.70 -4.41
C TRP A 183 11.16 -40.49 -4.00
N ASN A 184 11.33 -41.67 -4.56
CA ASN A 184 12.57 -42.43 -4.44
C ASN A 184 13.69 -41.82 -5.33
N GLU A 185 14.90 -42.39 -5.26
CA GLU A 185 16.05 -41.93 -6.07
C GLU A 185 15.81 -42.01 -7.59
N ARG A 186 14.84 -42.82 -8.03
CA ARG A 186 14.43 -42.93 -9.44
C ARG A 186 13.34 -41.92 -9.83
N GLN A 187 13.07 -40.94 -8.96
CA GLN A 187 12.02 -39.93 -9.14
C GLN A 187 10.61 -40.51 -9.26
N GLN A 188 10.38 -41.71 -8.73
CA GLN A 188 9.05 -42.33 -8.68
C GLN A 188 8.38 -41.96 -7.36
N LEU A 189 7.13 -41.50 -7.43
CA LEU A 189 6.30 -41.23 -6.26
C LEU A 189 6.04 -42.55 -5.53
N VAL A 190 6.53 -42.68 -4.31
CA VAL A 190 6.40 -43.89 -3.48
C VAL A 190 5.45 -43.70 -2.30
N TYR A 191 5.14 -42.45 -1.94
CA TYR A 191 4.15 -42.12 -0.93
C TYR A 191 3.49 -40.78 -1.27
N GLU A 192 2.17 -40.72 -1.14
CA GLU A 192 1.39 -39.48 -1.23
C GLU A 192 0.37 -39.47 -0.10
N ASP A 193 0.22 -38.32 0.55
CA ASP A 193 -0.80 -38.10 1.57
C ASP A 193 -1.29 -36.65 1.52
N HIS A 194 -2.43 -36.40 2.16
CA HIS A 194 -2.99 -35.08 2.31
C HIS A 194 -3.50 -34.85 3.73
N LEU A 195 -3.24 -33.65 4.24
CA LEU A 195 -3.67 -33.23 5.56
C LEU A 195 -4.30 -31.86 5.46
N GLU A 196 -5.47 -31.69 6.07
CA GLU A 196 -6.11 -30.39 6.19
C GLU A 196 -5.97 -29.89 7.62
N ILE A 197 -5.30 -28.74 7.79
CA ILE A 197 -5.13 -28.09 9.10
C ILE A 197 -5.76 -26.70 9.04
N THR A 198 -6.64 -26.40 9.98
CA THR A 198 -7.11 -25.02 10.19
C THR A 198 -6.33 -24.37 11.33
N TYR A 199 -5.46 -23.41 11.02
CA TYR A 199 -4.75 -22.62 12.02
C TYR A 199 -5.58 -21.40 12.41
N LYS A 200 -5.86 -21.26 13.71
CA LYS A 200 -6.54 -20.10 14.28
C LYS A 200 -5.61 -19.36 15.23
N ASN A 201 -5.74 -18.04 15.25
CA ASN A 201 -5.01 -17.15 16.14
C ASN A 201 -5.99 -16.08 16.66
N SER A 202 -6.18 -16.01 17.97
CA SER A 202 -7.15 -15.10 18.61
C SER A 202 -6.83 -13.62 18.34
N LEU A 203 -5.56 -13.27 18.18
CA LEU A 203 -5.14 -11.91 17.86
C LEU A 203 -5.53 -11.56 16.42
N VAL A 204 -5.33 -12.47 15.47
CA VAL A 204 -5.78 -12.27 14.08
C VAL A 204 -7.31 -12.15 14.01
N GLU A 205 -8.05 -13.00 14.76
CA GLU A 205 -9.51 -12.90 14.87
C GLU A 205 -9.97 -11.54 15.41
N ALA A 206 -9.23 -10.94 16.34
CA ALA A 206 -9.57 -9.62 16.87
C ALA A 206 -9.31 -8.47 15.87
N LEU A 207 -8.39 -8.64 14.92
CA LEU A 207 -7.97 -7.57 13.99
C LEU A 207 -8.74 -7.59 12.66
N ARG A 208 -9.31 -8.73 12.27
CA ARG A 208 -9.94 -8.94 10.95
C ARG A 208 -11.23 -8.17 10.71
N TYR A 209 -11.81 -7.58 11.75
CA TYR A 209 -13.02 -6.76 11.64
C TYR A 209 -12.63 -5.29 11.47
N PRO A 210 -13.18 -4.61 10.44
CA PRO A 210 -12.86 -3.22 10.20
C PRO A 210 -13.55 -2.34 11.24
N VAL A 211 -12.88 -1.28 11.66
CA VAL A 211 -13.50 -0.24 12.49
C VAL A 211 -13.78 0.97 11.63
N VAL A 212 -15.06 1.34 11.56
CA VAL A 212 -15.54 2.52 10.84
C VAL A 212 -16.03 3.61 11.79
N ARG A 213 -16.14 3.30 13.09
CA ARG A 213 -16.69 4.16 14.13
C ARG A 213 -16.28 3.66 15.52
N GLY A 214 -16.02 4.59 16.44
CA GLY A 214 -15.83 4.33 17.86
C GLY A 214 -17.14 4.25 18.66
N ASN A 215 -17.04 4.48 19.98
CA ASN A 215 -18.17 4.37 20.90
C ASN A 215 -19.24 5.46 20.65
N ARG A 216 -20.46 5.03 20.30
CA ARG A 216 -21.60 5.93 20.01
C ARG A 216 -22.20 6.63 21.23
N GLN A 217 -21.80 6.23 22.43
CA GLN A 217 -22.24 6.84 23.69
C GLN A 217 -21.31 7.97 24.16
N ARG A 218 -20.15 8.14 23.52
CA ARG A 218 -19.19 9.19 23.87
C ARG A 218 -19.25 10.33 22.87
N ARG A 219 -19.29 11.57 23.37
CA ARG A 219 -19.16 12.80 22.57
C ARG A 219 -17.70 13.03 22.18
N GLN A 220 -17.16 12.13 21.39
CA GLN A 220 -15.79 12.16 20.90
C GLN A 220 -15.79 11.79 19.42
N LEU A 221 -14.89 12.35 18.61
CA LEU A 221 -14.72 11.97 17.20
C LEU A 221 -13.26 12.14 16.77
N SER A 222 -12.91 11.57 15.61
CA SER A 222 -11.57 11.69 15.03
C SER A 222 -11.63 12.33 13.64
N LEU A 223 -10.84 13.39 13.44
CA LEU A 223 -10.59 13.98 12.13
C LEU A 223 -9.31 13.38 11.54
N THR A 224 -9.44 12.36 10.70
CA THR A 224 -8.29 11.61 10.20
C THR A 224 -7.83 12.10 8.84
N PHE A 225 -6.52 12.01 8.57
CA PHE A 225 -5.93 12.53 7.34
C PHE A 225 -5.14 11.46 6.58
N ASP A 226 -5.45 11.26 5.30
CA ASP A 226 -4.71 10.35 4.43
C ASP A 226 -3.60 11.11 3.67
N GLY A 227 -2.38 10.56 3.71
CA GLY A 227 -1.19 11.06 3.04
C GLY A 227 -0.75 10.16 1.89
N GLY A 228 -1.07 10.57 0.65
CA GLY A 228 -0.75 9.86 -0.59
C GLY A 228 0.59 10.30 -1.21
N SER A 229 0.58 10.78 -2.45
CA SER A 229 1.78 11.23 -3.18
C SER A 229 2.07 12.73 -3.02
N SER A 230 1.15 13.47 -2.41
CA SER A 230 1.08 14.92 -2.39
C SER A 230 0.86 15.43 -0.95
N ALA A 231 1.31 16.66 -0.66
CA ALA A 231 1.35 17.23 0.70
C ALA A 231 0.99 18.73 0.73
N GLU A 232 0.25 19.22 -0.27
CA GLU A 232 -0.01 20.65 -0.51
C GLU A 232 -0.76 21.35 0.63
N GLY A 233 -1.41 20.61 1.53
CA GLY A 233 -2.08 21.15 2.72
C GLY A 233 -1.47 20.71 4.04
N ALA A 234 -0.41 19.89 4.03
CA ALA A 234 0.08 19.22 5.23
C ALA A 234 0.59 20.21 6.28
N LYS A 235 1.36 21.23 5.87
CA LYS A 235 1.93 22.24 6.79
C LYS A 235 0.85 23.10 7.42
N GLU A 236 -0.12 23.54 6.65
CA GLU A 236 -1.25 24.33 7.12
C GLU A 236 -2.13 23.52 8.08
N ILE A 237 -2.39 22.25 7.75
CA ILE A 237 -3.12 21.33 8.63
C ILE A 237 -2.38 21.17 9.96
N LEU A 238 -1.07 20.88 9.93
CA LEU A 238 -0.27 20.71 11.14
C LEU A 238 -0.25 21.97 12.01
N THR A 239 -0.08 23.14 11.40
CA THR A 239 -0.14 24.43 12.08
C THR A 239 -1.49 24.62 12.78
N ILE A 240 -2.60 24.38 12.08
CA ILE A 240 -3.95 24.51 12.65
C ILE A 240 -4.16 23.51 13.78
N LEU A 241 -3.75 22.25 13.61
CA LEU A 241 -3.88 21.22 14.65
C LEU A 241 -3.08 21.58 15.90
N GLN A 242 -1.87 22.14 15.74
CA GLN A 242 -1.05 22.62 16.85
C GLN A 242 -1.69 23.80 17.57
N GLU A 243 -2.12 24.84 16.82
CA GLU A 243 -2.81 26.02 17.38
C GLU A 243 -4.09 25.64 18.13
N LYS A 244 -4.82 24.66 17.59
CA LYS A 244 -6.03 24.14 18.22
C LYS A 244 -5.75 23.06 19.26
N GLN A 245 -4.51 22.66 19.51
CA GLN A 245 -4.16 21.58 20.44
C GLN A 245 -4.98 20.31 20.16
N VAL A 246 -5.04 19.88 18.91
CA VAL A 246 -5.70 18.64 18.48
C VAL A 246 -4.64 17.64 18.06
N VAL A 247 -4.67 16.47 18.69
CA VAL A 247 -3.91 15.30 18.26
C VAL A 247 -4.86 14.37 17.50
N THR A 248 -4.41 13.85 16.36
CA THR A 248 -5.24 12.99 15.51
C THR A 248 -4.44 11.85 14.87
N THR A 249 -5.12 11.01 14.09
CA THR A 249 -4.52 9.92 13.32
C THR A 249 -4.34 10.29 11.86
N MET A 250 -3.14 10.04 11.33
CA MET A 250 -2.79 10.23 9.93
C MET A 250 -2.35 8.89 9.31
N PHE A 251 -2.94 8.52 8.17
CA PHE A 251 -2.60 7.30 7.46
C PHE A 251 -1.67 7.63 6.29
N LEU A 252 -0.42 7.18 6.37
CA LEU A 252 0.61 7.57 5.40
C LEU A 252 0.98 6.41 4.48
N THR A 253 1.10 6.71 3.19
CA THR A 253 1.70 5.77 2.24
C THR A 253 3.20 5.71 2.43
N GLY A 254 3.82 4.61 2.01
CA GLY A 254 5.29 4.52 1.96
C GLY A 254 5.90 5.59 1.06
N GLN A 255 5.28 5.88 -0.10
CA GLN A 255 5.71 6.96 -0.99
C GLN A 255 5.66 8.34 -0.32
N PHE A 256 4.64 8.62 0.50
CA PHE A 256 4.57 9.86 1.28
C PHE A 256 5.79 10.01 2.19
N ILE A 257 6.12 8.94 2.92
CA ILE A 257 7.20 8.93 3.91
C ILE A 257 8.57 9.13 3.24
N GLU A 258 8.82 8.47 2.10
CA GLU A 258 10.07 8.67 1.35
C GLU A 258 10.20 10.09 0.82
N LYS A 259 9.08 10.69 0.39
CA LYS A 259 9.09 12.01 -0.24
C LYS A 259 9.12 13.16 0.75
N TYR A 260 8.52 12.99 1.93
CA TYR A 260 8.37 14.05 2.94
C TYR A 260 8.79 13.62 4.35
N PRO A 261 10.03 13.11 4.56
CA PRO A 261 10.45 12.60 5.86
C PRO A 261 10.41 13.66 6.97
N GLU A 262 10.70 14.93 6.66
CA GLU A 262 10.63 16.04 7.61
C GLU A 262 9.20 16.26 8.13
N LEU A 263 8.20 16.23 7.25
CA LEU A 263 6.79 16.35 7.64
C LEU A 263 6.35 15.18 8.52
N VAL A 264 6.83 13.97 8.24
CA VAL A 264 6.52 12.79 9.07
C VAL A 264 7.10 12.94 10.47
N LEU A 265 8.35 13.42 10.58
CA LEU A 265 8.97 13.71 11.88
C LEU A 265 8.21 14.81 12.63
N GLU A 266 7.76 15.86 11.94
CA GLU A 266 6.93 16.92 12.51
C GLU A 266 5.61 16.36 13.07
N MET A 267 4.92 15.51 12.31
CA MET A 267 3.69 14.84 12.76
C MET A 267 3.91 14.03 14.04
N VAL A 268 4.99 13.24 14.09
CA VAL A 268 5.31 12.41 15.25
C VAL A 268 5.71 13.26 16.45
N ASN A 269 6.53 14.30 16.25
CA ASN A 269 6.96 15.21 17.31
C ASN A 269 5.78 16.03 17.87
N ALA A 270 4.77 16.31 17.05
CA ALA A 270 3.50 16.90 17.47
C ALA A 270 2.56 15.91 18.22
N GLY A 271 2.98 14.64 18.35
CA GLY A 271 2.24 13.60 19.06
C GLY A 271 1.14 12.93 18.24
N HIS A 272 1.04 13.20 16.93
CA HIS A 272 0.04 12.56 16.08
C HIS A 272 0.25 11.05 15.98
N GLU A 273 -0.88 10.35 15.86
CA GLU A 273 -0.90 8.92 15.66
C GLU A 273 -0.67 8.58 14.18
N ILE A 274 0.33 7.75 13.87
CA ILE A 274 0.62 7.37 12.47
C ILE A 274 0.15 5.94 12.20
N GLY A 275 -0.77 5.82 11.24
CA GLY A 275 -1.27 4.58 10.67
C GLY A 275 -0.74 4.32 9.26
N ASN A 276 -0.92 3.08 8.78
CA ASN A 276 -0.41 2.62 7.51
C ASN A 276 -1.43 2.82 6.37
N HIS A 277 -1.02 3.39 5.24
CA HIS A 277 -1.88 3.56 4.06
C HIS A 277 -1.37 2.82 2.82
N THR A 278 -0.78 1.62 3.02
CA THR A 278 -0.05 0.85 1.98
C THR A 278 1.24 1.56 1.53
N TYR A 279 1.97 1.00 0.55
CA TYR A 279 3.20 1.63 0.07
C TYR A 279 2.95 2.51 -1.16
N ASP A 280 2.28 1.98 -2.18
CA ASP A 280 2.06 2.64 -3.48
C ASP A 280 0.60 3.05 -3.77
N HIS A 281 -0.28 2.99 -2.76
CA HIS A 281 -1.69 3.35 -2.85
C HIS A 281 -2.45 2.59 -3.99
N PRO A 282 -2.47 1.24 -3.99
CA PRO A 282 -3.01 0.46 -5.09
C PRO A 282 -4.52 0.25 -4.99
N HIS A 283 -5.21 0.10 -6.13
CA HIS A 283 -6.55 -0.51 -6.13
C HIS A 283 -6.44 -1.99 -5.72
N LEU A 284 -6.96 -2.32 -4.55
CA LEU A 284 -6.93 -3.68 -4.02
C LEU A 284 -8.08 -4.53 -4.58
N THR A 285 -9.13 -3.89 -5.09
CA THR A 285 -10.31 -4.56 -5.61
C THR A 285 -10.62 -4.14 -7.04
N THR A 286 -11.60 -4.81 -7.65
CA THR A 286 -12.10 -4.44 -8.98
C THR A 286 -13.09 -3.26 -8.96
N PHE A 287 -13.22 -2.56 -7.83
CA PHE A 287 -14.26 -1.57 -7.61
C PHE A 287 -14.19 -0.42 -8.61
N GLU A 288 -12.99 0.09 -8.91
CA GLU A 288 -12.81 1.11 -9.95
C GLU A 288 -13.37 0.64 -11.32
N GLN A 289 -13.20 -0.64 -11.68
CA GLN A 289 -13.56 -1.14 -13.01
C GLN A 289 -15.00 -1.62 -13.13
N ASN A 290 -15.59 -2.17 -12.06
CA ASN A 290 -16.92 -2.80 -12.11
C ASN A 290 -17.79 -2.55 -10.86
N ARG A 291 -17.34 -1.72 -9.91
CA ARG A 291 -18.02 -1.43 -8.62
C ARG A 291 -18.23 -2.65 -7.72
N ARG A 292 -17.41 -3.69 -7.88
CA ARG A 292 -17.39 -4.88 -7.03
C ARG A 292 -16.08 -4.97 -6.26
N HIS A 293 -16.16 -5.41 -5.01
CA HIS A 293 -14.99 -5.59 -4.16
C HIS A 293 -14.33 -6.98 -4.31
N ASP A 294 -14.37 -7.57 -5.51
CA ASP A 294 -13.57 -8.75 -5.82
C ASP A 294 -12.08 -8.37 -5.92
N ASN A 295 -11.15 -9.25 -5.57
CA ASN A 295 -9.70 -8.94 -5.61
C ASN A 295 -9.27 -8.49 -7.02
N ALA A 296 -8.52 -7.38 -7.09
CA ALA A 296 -7.97 -6.92 -8.35
C ALA A 296 -6.92 -7.91 -8.91
N PRO A 297 -6.73 -8.01 -10.24
CA PRO A 297 -5.73 -8.90 -10.81
C PRO A 297 -4.33 -8.66 -10.28
N GLY A 298 -3.72 -9.68 -9.66
CA GLY A 298 -2.38 -9.60 -9.09
C GLY A 298 -2.34 -9.18 -7.61
N VAL A 299 -3.48 -8.82 -7.02
CA VAL A 299 -3.60 -8.63 -5.58
C VAL A 299 -3.66 -10.02 -4.93
N THR A 300 -2.62 -10.32 -4.16
CA THR A 300 -2.50 -11.53 -3.35
C THR A 300 -2.20 -11.16 -1.91
N ARG A 301 -2.35 -12.12 -0.99
CA ARG A 301 -1.91 -12.02 0.40
C ARG A 301 -0.49 -11.45 0.52
N GLU A 302 0.47 -12.05 -0.18
CA GLU A 302 1.87 -11.65 -0.11
C GLU A 302 2.10 -10.26 -0.69
N TYR A 303 1.33 -9.88 -1.72
CA TYR A 303 1.37 -8.53 -2.27
C TYR A 303 0.92 -7.50 -1.23
N LEU A 304 -0.24 -7.68 -0.61
CA LEU A 304 -0.74 -6.75 0.41
C LEU A 304 0.17 -6.71 1.64
N GLN A 305 0.62 -7.87 2.13
CA GLN A 305 1.51 -7.92 3.29
C GLN A 305 2.84 -7.20 3.02
N ARG A 306 3.39 -7.30 1.81
CA ARG A 306 4.57 -6.52 1.42
C ARG A 306 4.30 -5.01 1.40
N GLN A 307 3.13 -4.58 0.93
CA GLN A 307 2.74 -3.16 0.96
C GLN A 307 2.73 -2.62 2.39
N LEU A 308 2.09 -3.34 3.31
CA LEU A 308 1.97 -2.93 4.71
C LEU A 308 3.31 -2.96 5.45
N LEU A 309 4.01 -4.09 5.38
CA LEU A 309 5.27 -4.29 6.13
C LEU A 309 6.39 -3.37 5.63
N ARG A 310 6.46 -3.12 4.32
CA ARG A 310 7.46 -2.20 3.78
C ARG A 310 7.24 -0.77 4.29
N THR A 311 5.99 -0.29 4.28
CA THR A 311 5.65 1.05 4.78
C THR A 311 5.95 1.19 6.27
N ASP A 312 5.60 0.17 7.07
CA ASP A 312 5.89 0.16 8.51
C ASP A 312 7.39 0.15 8.81
N SER A 313 8.17 -0.65 8.08
CA SER A 313 9.64 -0.67 8.21
C SER A 313 10.28 0.66 7.83
N LEU A 314 9.81 1.29 6.76
CA LEU A 314 10.31 2.59 6.33
C LEU A 314 10.07 3.64 7.43
N PHE A 315 8.85 3.67 7.98
CA PHE A 315 8.51 4.54 9.10
C PHE A 315 9.38 4.25 10.33
N ASN A 316 9.53 2.97 10.70
CA ASN A 316 10.33 2.57 11.85
C ASN A 316 11.81 2.97 11.69
N ALA A 317 12.36 2.88 10.49
CA ALA A 317 13.72 3.33 10.24
C ALA A 317 13.90 4.85 10.37
N LEU A 318 12.87 5.63 10.05
CA LEU A 318 12.88 7.09 10.18
C LEU A 318 12.65 7.54 11.63
N VAL A 319 11.73 6.90 12.34
CA VAL A 319 11.19 7.37 13.63
C VAL A 319 11.75 6.60 14.83
N GLY A 320 12.33 5.42 14.60
CA GLY A 320 12.84 4.53 15.65
C GLY A 320 11.75 3.71 16.36
N ASN A 321 10.49 3.81 15.93
CA ASN A 321 9.38 2.99 16.42
C ASN A 321 8.43 2.60 15.27
N PRO A 322 7.77 1.42 15.33
CA PRO A 322 6.82 1.00 14.32
C PRO A 322 5.57 1.88 14.31
N MET A 323 4.85 1.88 13.18
CA MET A 323 3.54 2.51 13.09
C MET A 323 2.58 1.86 14.07
N LYS A 324 1.49 2.56 14.40
CA LYS A 324 0.38 1.91 15.09
C LYS A 324 -0.12 0.70 14.30
N PRO A 325 -0.71 -0.32 14.96
CA PRO A 325 -1.27 -1.50 14.29
C PRO A 325 -2.59 -1.20 13.57
N TYR A 326 -2.67 -0.04 12.91
CA TYR A 326 -3.80 0.44 12.14
C TYR A 326 -3.39 0.59 10.70
N TRP A 327 -4.27 0.18 9.79
CA TRP A 327 -4.12 0.46 8.38
C TRP A 327 -5.44 0.91 7.77
N ARG A 328 -5.37 1.67 6.68
CA ARG A 328 -6.52 2.08 5.89
C ARG A 328 -6.30 1.67 4.44
N ALA A 329 -7.26 0.97 3.86
CA ALA A 329 -7.17 0.56 2.46
C ALA A 329 -7.21 1.80 1.55
N ALA A 330 -6.32 1.83 0.56
CA ALA A 330 -6.34 2.84 -0.50
C ALA A 330 -7.73 2.86 -1.16
N PHE A 331 -8.26 4.07 -1.40
CA PHE A 331 -9.61 4.28 -1.96
C PHE A 331 -10.78 3.66 -1.14
N GLY A 332 -10.53 3.18 0.09
CA GLY A 332 -11.52 2.41 0.86
C GLY A 332 -11.83 1.03 0.26
N GLU A 333 -10.98 0.51 -0.61
CA GLU A 333 -11.23 -0.74 -1.32
C GLU A 333 -10.78 -1.96 -0.52
N TYR A 334 -11.72 -2.65 0.13
CA TYR A 334 -11.43 -3.90 0.86
C TYR A 334 -12.57 -4.92 0.74
N ASN A 335 -12.26 -6.16 1.09
CA ASN A 335 -13.20 -7.25 1.32
C ASN A 335 -12.70 -8.10 2.50
N GLN A 336 -13.43 -9.15 2.90
CA GLN A 336 -13.01 -9.96 4.05
C GLN A 336 -11.65 -10.63 3.86
N GLU A 337 -11.30 -11.06 2.65
CA GLU A 337 -10.02 -11.72 2.37
C GLU A 337 -8.85 -10.75 2.55
N ILE A 338 -8.98 -9.52 2.04
CA ILE A 338 -8.02 -8.42 2.23
C ILE A 338 -7.87 -8.05 3.70
N LEU A 339 -8.97 -7.99 4.46
CA LEU A 339 -8.95 -7.70 5.89
C LEU A 339 -8.22 -8.81 6.67
N ASP A 340 -8.49 -10.07 6.34
CA ASP A 340 -7.83 -11.23 6.95
C ASP A 340 -6.31 -11.18 6.67
N TRP A 341 -5.90 -10.90 5.44
CA TRP A 341 -4.48 -10.82 5.08
C TRP A 341 -3.72 -9.69 5.81
N ALA A 342 -4.37 -8.55 6.05
CA ALA A 342 -3.80 -7.45 6.82
C ALA A 342 -3.75 -7.75 8.33
N ALA A 343 -4.80 -8.39 8.86
CA ALA A 343 -4.83 -8.87 10.24
C ALA A 343 -3.71 -9.89 10.51
N GLU A 344 -3.44 -10.78 9.55
CA GLU A 344 -2.30 -11.71 9.61
C GLU A 344 -0.92 -11.02 9.64
N ALA A 345 -0.83 -9.80 9.12
CA ALA A 345 0.35 -8.93 9.23
C ALA A 345 0.33 -8.04 10.49
N GLY A 346 -0.69 -8.18 11.34
CA GLY A 346 -0.81 -7.45 12.59
C GLY A 346 -1.37 -6.03 12.45
N PHE A 347 -2.20 -5.79 11.43
CA PHE A 347 -2.88 -4.51 11.22
C PHE A 347 -4.41 -4.66 11.27
N ARG A 348 -5.07 -3.80 12.05
CA ARG A 348 -6.53 -3.64 12.04
C ARG A 348 -6.92 -2.57 11.02
N HIS A 349 -7.93 -2.86 10.21
CA HIS A 349 -8.42 -1.88 9.25
C HIS A 349 -9.24 -0.77 9.95
N ILE A 350 -8.91 0.48 9.65
CA ILE A 350 -9.64 1.66 10.08
C ILE A 350 -10.22 2.35 8.83
N GLY A 351 -11.53 2.23 8.66
CA GLY A 351 -12.29 2.99 7.67
C GLY A 351 -12.71 4.35 8.19
N TRP A 352 -13.84 4.84 7.69
CA TRP A 352 -14.50 6.05 8.16
C TRP A 352 -16.00 5.80 8.31
N SER A 353 -16.66 6.66 9.08
CA SER A 353 -18.09 6.52 9.32
C SER A 353 -18.89 6.78 8.04
N ASN A 354 -20.01 6.08 7.87
CA ASN A 354 -20.86 6.26 6.69
C ASN A 354 -21.27 7.74 6.52
N GLY A 355 -21.01 8.31 5.34
CA GLY A 355 -21.28 9.72 5.04
C GLY A 355 -20.24 10.72 5.52
N PHE A 356 -19.11 10.28 6.09
CA PHE A 356 -18.03 11.12 6.62
C PHE A 356 -16.76 11.12 5.74
N ASP A 357 -16.93 10.92 4.43
CA ASP A 357 -15.92 11.27 3.42
C ASP A 357 -16.13 12.73 3.00
N THR A 358 -15.10 13.57 3.18
CA THR A 358 -15.17 14.99 2.85
C THR A 358 -15.13 15.28 1.35
N HIS A 359 -14.66 14.34 0.53
CA HIS A 359 -14.39 14.55 -0.89
C HIS A 359 -13.43 15.72 -1.19
N ASP A 360 -12.61 16.13 -0.21
CA ASP A 360 -11.65 17.23 -0.29
C ASP A 360 -10.49 16.96 -1.29
N TRP A 361 -10.37 15.72 -1.73
CA TRP A 361 -9.47 15.28 -2.80
C TRP A 361 -10.01 15.54 -4.22
N VAL A 362 -11.32 15.74 -4.40
CA VAL A 362 -11.93 15.95 -5.73
C VAL A 362 -11.49 17.31 -6.27
N ASN A 363 -10.73 17.35 -7.36
CA ASN A 363 -10.17 18.57 -7.93
C ASN A 363 -11.00 19.18 -9.07
N ASP A 364 -11.80 18.39 -9.78
CA ASP A 364 -12.72 18.88 -10.83
C ASP A 364 -13.94 19.55 -10.19
N GLU A 365 -13.97 20.89 -10.23
CA GLU A 365 -15.07 21.71 -9.71
C GLU A 365 -16.43 21.43 -10.38
N ASN A 366 -16.44 20.81 -11.57
CA ASN A 366 -17.68 20.43 -12.27
C ASN A 366 -18.19 19.04 -11.87
N SER A 367 -17.42 18.29 -11.08
CA SER A 367 -17.83 16.98 -10.59
C SER A 367 -18.97 17.13 -9.58
N ALA A 368 -19.99 16.26 -9.69
CA ALA A 368 -21.04 16.17 -8.67
C ALA A 368 -20.52 15.77 -7.27
N LEU A 369 -19.28 15.27 -7.19
CA LEU A 369 -18.63 14.94 -5.92
C LEU A 369 -17.87 16.13 -5.32
N TYR A 370 -17.62 17.19 -6.09
CA TYR A 370 -16.92 18.36 -5.61
C TYR A 370 -17.76 19.10 -4.56
N LYS A 371 -17.12 19.47 -3.46
CA LYS A 371 -17.72 20.22 -2.35
C LYS A 371 -16.75 21.30 -1.91
N THR A 372 -17.25 22.52 -1.71
CA THR A 372 -16.46 23.60 -1.12
C THR A 372 -16.21 23.31 0.36
N PRO A 373 -15.15 23.88 0.97
CA PRO A 373 -14.86 23.68 2.39
C PRO A 373 -16.03 24.02 3.33
N GLU A 374 -16.82 25.05 3.01
CA GLU A 374 -17.99 25.47 3.78
C GLU A 374 -19.10 24.42 3.72
N VAL A 375 -19.39 23.91 2.51
CA VAL A 375 -20.37 22.82 2.32
C VAL A 375 -19.92 21.55 3.05
N VAL A 376 -18.62 21.24 3.05
CA VAL A 376 -18.08 20.10 3.81
C VAL A 376 -18.25 20.30 5.31
N ARG A 377 -17.86 21.47 5.84
CA ARG A 377 -18.03 21.83 7.27
C ARG A 377 -19.49 21.66 7.69
N ASP A 378 -20.41 22.30 6.96
CA ASP A 378 -21.84 22.28 7.30
C ASP A 378 -22.39 20.85 7.22
N ALA A 379 -22.05 20.10 6.18
CA ALA A 379 -22.46 18.70 6.04
C ALA A 379 -21.91 17.76 7.13
N ILE A 380 -20.80 18.10 7.80
CA ILE A 380 -20.31 17.38 8.98
C ILE A 380 -21.13 17.82 10.21
N LEU A 381 -21.27 19.12 10.45
CA LEU A 381 -21.96 19.66 11.63
C LEU A 381 -23.45 19.27 11.66
N ASP A 382 -24.12 19.25 10.52
CA ASP A 382 -25.54 18.86 10.38
C ASP A 382 -25.80 17.40 10.77
N LYS A 383 -24.77 16.56 10.83
CA LYS A 383 -24.91 15.15 11.22
C LYS A 383 -25.17 14.98 12.70
N ASP A 384 -24.79 15.95 13.54
CA ASP A 384 -25.02 15.88 14.98
C ASP A 384 -26.52 15.81 15.32
N ASP A 385 -27.32 16.63 14.63
CA ASP A 385 -28.77 16.74 14.81
C ASP A 385 -29.58 15.71 14.01
N ALA A 386 -28.91 14.96 13.13
CA ALA A 386 -29.55 13.97 12.27
C ALA A 386 -29.55 12.55 12.89
N SER A 387 -30.17 11.58 12.20
CA SER A 387 -30.10 10.15 12.56
C SER A 387 -28.67 9.56 12.56
N GLN A 388 -27.69 10.35 12.12
CA GLN A 388 -26.28 10.02 11.99
C GLN A 388 -25.41 10.85 12.95
N SER A 389 -25.65 10.76 14.27
CA SER A 389 -24.86 11.44 15.33
C SER A 389 -23.35 11.55 15.04
N LEU A 390 -22.66 12.52 15.63
CA LEU A 390 -21.19 12.63 15.58
C LEU A 390 -20.44 11.74 16.59
N ASN A 391 -21.13 11.12 17.56
CA ASN A 391 -20.50 10.33 18.63
C ASN A 391 -19.71 9.12 18.13
N GLY A 392 -18.39 9.11 18.34
CA GLY A 392 -17.45 8.11 17.86
C GLY A 392 -17.18 8.18 16.36
N ALA A 393 -17.58 9.25 15.66
CA ALA A 393 -17.38 9.36 14.22
C ALA A 393 -15.89 9.39 13.85
N ILE A 394 -15.56 8.77 12.72
CA ILE A 394 -14.25 8.88 12.08
C ILE A 394 -14.46 9.59 10.76
N VAL A 395 -13.87 10.77 10.61
CA VAL A 395 -13.96 11.63 9.43
C VAL A 395 -12.72 11.41 8.57
N LEU A 396 -12.91 11.15 7.29
CA LEU A 396 -11.82 11.03 6.30
C LEU A 396 -11.57 12.39 5.67
N MET A 397 -10.31 12.85 5.71
CA MET A 397 -9.77 14.05 5.07
C MET A 397 -8.40 13.71 4.46
N HIS A 398 -7.77 14.65 3.73
CA HIS A 398 -6.49 14.41 3.05
C HIS A 398 -5.43 15.47 3.39
N LEU A 399 -4.17 15.03 3.50
CA LEU A 399 -3.01 15.92 3.72
C LEU A 399 -2.58 16.67 2.44
N GLY A 400 -2.99 16.16 1.28
CA GLY A 400 -2.64 16.70 -0.03
C GLY A 400 -3.83 16.67 -0.96
N THR A 401 -3.86 17.61 -1.89
CA THR A 401 -4.92 17.72 -2.89
C THR A 401 -4.41 18.50 -4.10
N GLU A 402 -4.85 18.10 -5.30
CA GLU A 402 -4.54 18.83 -6.54
C GLU A 402 -5.41 20.09 -6.72
N ARG A 403 -6.32 20.36 -5.78
CA ARG A 403 -7.16 21.57 -5.76
C ARG A 403 -6.30 22.85 -5.74
N GLN A 404 -6.60 23.74 -6.67
CA GLN A 404 -6.03 25.09 -6.72
C GLN A 404 -6.73 26.04 -5.74
N ASN A 405 -8.06 25.89 -5.61
CA ASN A 405 -8.93 26.67 -4.71
C ASN A 405 -9.75 25.73 -3.80
N GLY A 406 -10.39 26.26 -2.77
CA GLY A 406 -11.35 25.49 -1.95
C GLY A 406 -10.71 24.29 -1.24
N ARG A 407 -9.49 24.47 -0.72
CA ARG A 407 -8.79 23.42 0.04
C ARG A 407 -9.39 23.32 1.45
N MET A 408 -9.69 22.10 1.88
CA MET A 408 -10.47 21.87 3.11
C MET A 408 -9.82 22.43 4.38
N TYR A 409 -8.49 22.55 4.43
CA TYR A 409 -7.81 23.12 5.60
C TYR A 409 -8.21 24.56 5.91
N THR A 410 -8.76 25.33 4.94
CA THR A 410 -9.21 26.71 5.18
C THR A 410 -10.39 26.80 6.16
N MET A 411 -11.18 25.72 6.29
CA MET A 411 -12.30 25.63 7.23
C MET A 411 -12.00 24.73 8.44
N LEU A 412 -10.81 24.13 8.52
CA LEU A 412 -10.46 23.18 9.58
C LEU A 412 -10.47 23.84 10.97
N ALA A 413 -9.90 25.04 11.09
CA ALA A 413 -9.83 25.76 12.36
C ALA A 413 -11.21 26.12 12.91
N GLU A 414 -12.14 26.49 12.02
CA GLU A 414 -13.52 26.80 12.36
C GLU A 414 -14.30 25.53 12.70
N LEU A 415 -14.20 24.49 11.87
CA LEU A 415 -14.80 23.18 12.11
C LEU A 415 -14.42 22.63 13.50
N ILE A 416 -13.14 22.68 13.86
CA ILE A 416 -12.67 22.25 15.19
C ILE A 416 -13.31 23.10 16.31
N GLY A 417 -13.42 24.41 16.11
CA GLY A 417 -14.06 25.33 17.07
C GLY A 417 -15.53 24.99 17.29
N GLU A 418 -16.27 24.77 16.21
CA GLU A 418 -17.69 24.39 16.23
C GLU A 418 -17.93 23.02 16.85
N LEU A 419 -17.09 22.03 16.54
CA LEU A 419 -17.19 20.71 17.18
C LEU A 419 -16.99 20.80 18.70
N ARG A 420 -16.01 21.60 19.14
CA ARG A 420 -15.77 21.83 20.57
C ARG A 420 -16.88 22.62 21.25
N SER A 421 -17.44 23.65 20.59
CA SER A 421 -18.55 24.44 21.15
C SER A 421 -19.79 23.57 21.39
N ARG A 422 -19.97 22.52 20.57
CA ARG A 422 -21.00 21.48 20.72
C ARG A 422 -20.64 20.38 21.74
N GLY A 423 -19.47 20.46 22.35
CA GLY A 423 -19.01 19.55 23.40
C GLY A 423 -18.37 18.25 22.91
N PHE A 424 -17.86 18.21 21.67
CA PHE A 424 -17.09 17.07 21.17
C PHE A 424 -15.62 17.16 21.57
N GLU A 425 -15.10 16.03 22.04
CA GLU A 425 -13.66 15.79 22.16
C GLU A 425 -13.10 15.31 20.81
N LEU A 426 -11.98 15.88 20.37
CA LEU A 426 -11.28 15.44 19.16
C LEU A 426 -10.03 14.66 19.55
N SER A 427 -9.96 13.40 19.12
CA SER A 427 -8.91 12.48 19.56
C SER A 427 -8.43 11.59 18.40
N PRO A 428 -7.21 11.03 18.50
CA PRO A 428 -6.77 10.00 17.56
C PRO A 428 -7.67 8.76 17.65
N VAL A 429 -7.70 7.99 16.57
CA VAL A 429 -8.48 6.76 16.44
C VAL A 429 -8.21 5.80 17.59
N GLY A 430 -6.96 5.63 18.02
CA GLY A 430 -6.62 4.74 19.15
C GLY A 430 -7.48 4.99 20.39
N ASP A 431 -7.76 6.26 20.73
CA ASP A 431 -8.54 6.65 21.90
C ASP A 431 -10.05 6.38 21.70
N LEU A 432 -10.55 6.48 20.46
CA LEU A 432 -11.93 6.14 20.11
C LEU A 432 -12.24 4.64 20.25
N LEU A 433 -11.20 3.79 20.21
CA LEU A 433 -11.33 2.34 20.31
C LEU A 433 -11.29 1.83 21.76
N VAL A 434 -11.01 2.70 22.73
CA VAL A 434 -11.05 2.35 24.15
C VAL A 434 -12.53 2.23 24.59
N PRO A 435 -12.95 1.12 25.22
CA PRO A 435 -14.33 0.89 25.65
C PRO A 435 -14.90 2.02 26.51
#